data_AF-A0A061SKA3-F1
#
_entry.id   AF-A0A061SKA3-F1
#
_cell.length_a   1.000
_cell.length_b   1.000
_cell.length_c   1.000
_cell.angle_alpha   90.00
_cell.angle_beta   90.00
_cell.angle_gamma   90.00
#
_symmetry.space_group_name_H-M   'P 1'
#
loop_
_entity.id
_entity.type
_entity.pdbx_description
1 polymer ?
#
loop_
_entity_poly.entity_id
_entity_poly.type
_entity_poly.pdbx_seq_one_letter_code
_entity_poly.pdbx_strand_id
1 'polypeptide(L)'
;MEESIYNLIPTPQFVPKKPPLYSSTHEGRVEPKQFELGVRTKKGHATFGKPNGAFQPKPNSYTKAHGKEPILPEPTRPTNRKEKSKPPVPTTKDKPIMGLCSEKNFITTNAVENILSKPQKVPLEEPRFTQRKTFGKVPTYLKQIKARISQENEYVRQYIEQRDMQGSQTTAQQMPEEERRELLDHLKTKWQEVNSAYQTKMSFVLDTPAKKMRKESLERQLAEIEKDIELLSRGSTVVIVTDF
;
A
#
# COMPACT_ATOMS: atom_id res chain seq x y z
N MET A 1 11.57 -23.18 55.55
CA MET A 1 12.36 -23.90 54.53
C MET A 1 13.63 -24.32 55.22
N GLU A 2 13.90 -25.62 55.27
CA GLU A 2 15.11 -26.14 55.91
C GLU A 2 16.32 -25.69 55.09
N GLU A 3 17.27 -25.02 55.75
CA GLU A 3 18.50 -24.57 55.13
C GLU A 3 19.35 -25.80 54.78
N SER A 4 19.69 -25.96 53.51
CA SER A 4 20.43 -27.11 52.99
C SER A 4 21.65 -26.61 52.22
N ILE A 5 22.82 -27.15 52.55
CA ILE A 5 24.10 -26.80 51.90
C ILE A 5 24.04 -27.06 50.39
N TYR A 6 23.21 -28.01 49.95
CA TYR A 6 22.99 -28.32 48.54
C TYR A 6 22.23 -27.22 47.77
N ASN A 7 21.56 -26.29 48.46
CA ASN A 7 20.86 -25.15 47.87
C ASN A 7 21.69 -23.85 47.87
N LEU A 8 22.95 -23.89 48.30
CA LEU A 8 23.84 -22.73 48.42
C LEU A 8 24.18 -22.11 47.06
N ILE A 9 24.30 -22.94 46.02
CA ILE A 9 24.53 -22.51 44.63
C ILE A 9 23.22 -22.68 43.88
N PRO A 10 22.59 -21.60 43.40
CA PRO A 10 21.38 -21.70 42.59
C PRO A 10 21.63 -22.55 41.36
N THR A 11 20.73 -23.48 41.06
CA THR A 11 20.79 -24.23 39.80
C THR A 11 20.72 -23.26 38.63
N PRO A 12 21.58 -23.40 37.60
CA PRO A 12 21.57 -22.49 36.46
C PRO A 12 20.21 -22.55 35.77
N GLN A 13 19.48 -21.43 35.77
CA GLN A 13 18.19 -21.33 35.10
C GLN A 13 18.41 -21.33 33.58
N PHE A 14 17.83 -22.31 32.89
CA PHE A 14 17.88 -22.39 31.44
C PHE A 14 17.00 -21.30 30.83
N VAL A 15 17.61 -20.28 30.21
CA VAL A 15 16.89 -19.27 29.45
C VAL A 15 16.56 -19.85 28.06
N PRO A 16 15.28 -20.11 27.73
CA PRO A 16 14.94 -20.65 26.42
C PRO A 16 15.28 -19.63 25.33
N LYS A 17 15.92 -20.10 24.24
CA LYS A 17 16.21 -19.26 23.08
C LYS A 17 14.90 -18.84 22.41
N LYS A 18 14.75 -17.55 22.11
CA LYS A 18 13.58 -17.04 21.38
C LYS A 18 13.45 -17.76 20.03
N PRO A 19 12.24 -18.19 19.64
CA PRO A 19 12.04 -18.80 18.32
C PRO A 19 12.39 -17.79 17.22
N PRO A 20 12.78 -18.27 16.02
CA PRO A 20 13.02 -17.39 14.88
C PRO A 20 11.74 -16.61 14.52
N LEU A 21 11.93 -15.39 14.02
CA LEU A 21 10.81 -14.56 13.58
C LEU A 21 10.08 -15.26 12.42
N TYR A 22 8.75 -15.25 12.46
CA TYR A 22 7.93 -15.76 11.36
C TYR A 22 8.23 -14.99 10.06
N SER A 23 8.66 -15.70 9.02
CA SER A 23 8.76 -15.20 7.66
C SER A 23 7.55 -15.68 6.86
N SER A 24 6.81 -14.74 6.26
CA SER A 24 5.68 -15.10 5.39
C SER A 24 6.14 -15.92 4.19
N THR A 25 5.28 -16.78 3.65
CA THR A 25 5.49 -17.51 2.40
C THR A 25 5.41 -16.62 1.15
N HIS A 26 4.96 -15.37 1.29
CA HIS A 26 4.82 -14.45 0.18
C HIS A 26 6.17 -13.77 -0.14
N GLU A 27 6.47 -13.67 -1.43
CA GLU A 27 7.68 -13.00 -1.91
C GLU A 27 7.64 -11.50 -1.59
N GLY A 28 8.68 -10.99 -0.93
CA GLY A 28 8.73 -9.57 -0.57
C GLY A 28 9.13 -8.65 -1.73
N ARG A 29 10.07 -9.07 -2.58
CA ARG A 29 10.54 -8.27 -3.71
C ARG A 29 9.75 -8.62 -4.97
N VAL A 30 8.89 -7.71 -5.40
CA VAL A 30 8.03 -7.91 -6.57
C VAL A 30 8.65 -7.32 -7.83
N GLU A 31 8.55 -8.05 -8.95
CA GLU A 31 8.93 -7.52 -10.27
C GLU A 31 7.89 -6.50 -10.77
N PRO A 32 8.31 -5.40 -11.42
CA PRO A 32 7.39 -4.35 -11.88
C PRO A 32 6.43 -4.81 -12.99
N LYS A 33 6.62 -6.01 -13.54
CA LYS A 33 5.70 -6.64 -14.52
C LYS A 33 4.41 -7.16 -13.89
N GLN A 34 4.44 -7.46 -12.60
CA GLN A 34 3.32 -8.05 -11.88
C GLN A 34 2.24 -7.01 -11.54
N PHE A 35 2.58 -5.73 -11.58
CA PHE A 35 1.64 -4.63 -11.34
C PHE A 35 1.00 -4.14 -12.65
N GLU A 36 -0.27 -3.76 -12.59
CA GLU A 36 -1.02 -3.23 -13.75
C GLU A 36 -0.53 -1.83 -14.14
N LEU A 37 -0.20 -1.01 -13.14
CA LEU A 37 0.28 0.36 -13.30
C LEU A 37 1.81 0.42 -13.19
N GLY A 38 2.47 0.97 -14.21
CA GLY A 38 3.90 1.27 -14.19
C GLY A 38 4.70 0.70 -15.35
N VAL A 39 6.02 0.92 -15.30
CA VAL A 39 6.95 0.48 -16.34
C VAL A 39 7.30 -1.00 -16.12
N ARG A 40 6.86 -1.86 -17.03
CA ARG A 40 7.02 -3.32 -16.97
C ARG A 40 8.45 -3.83 -17.22
N THR A 41 9.44 -2.95 -17.40
CA THR A 41 10.82 -3.37 -17.73
C THR A 41 11.82 -2.76 -16.78
N LYS A 42 12.75 -3.59 -16.31
CA LYS A 42 13.89 -3.15 -15.50
C LYS A 42 15.09 -2.96 -16.42
N LYS A 43 15.50 -1.71 -16.65
CA LYS A 43 16.67 -1.35 -17.46
C LYS A 43 17.71 -0.65 -16.57
N GLY A 44 18.99 -0.91 -16.79
CA GLY A 44 20.05 -0.41 -15.90
C GLY A 44 20.25 1.11 -15.93
N HIS A 45 20.24 1.72 -17.11
CA HIS A 45 20.57 3.15 -17.29
C HIS A 45 19.77 3.76 -18.46
N ALA A 46 18.46 3.46 -18.52
CA ALA A 46 17.60 3.91 -19.62
C ALA A 46 17.24 5.41 -19.55
N THR A 47 17.04 5.96 -18.35
CA THR A 47 16.56 7.35 -18.18
C THR A 47 17.68 8.38 -18.29
N PHE A 48 18.82 8.14 -17.65
CA PHE A 48 19.92 9.10 -17.54
C PHE A 48 21.21 8.68 -18.28
N GLY A 49 21.21 7.51 -18.91
CA GLY A 49 22.41 6.97 -19.55
C GLY A 49 23.53 6.65 -18.56
N LYS A 50 24.74 6.45 -19.10
CA LYS A 50 25.95 6.20 -18.31
C LYS A 50 26.66 7.54 -18.00
N PRO A 51 27.48 7.61 -16.94
CA PRO A 51 28.24 8.81 -16.61
C PRO A 51 29.17 9.24 -17.77
N ASN A 52 29.51 10.54 -17.78
CA ASN A 52 30.41 11.13 -18.76
C ASN A 52 31.75 10.37 -18.82
N GLY A 53 32.23 10.06 -20.02
CA GLY A 53 33.44 9.27 -20.25
C GLY A 53 33.22 7.75 -20.39
N ALA A 54 32.05 7.21 -19.98
CA ALA A 54 31.77 5.78 -20.11
C ALA A 54 31.58 5.29 -21.57
N PHE A 55 31.34 6.21 -22.51
CA PHE A 55 31.16 5.93 -23.93
C PHE A 55 32.44 6.12 -24.77
N GLN A 56 33.59 6.34 -24.13
CA GLN A 56 34.85 6.48 -24.85
C GLN A 56 35.17 5.17 -25.61
N PRO A 57 35.56 5.26 -26.90
CA PRO A 57 35.92 4.08 -27.68
C PRO A 57 37.17 3.44 -27.07
N LYS A 58 37.04 2.21 -26.59
CA LYS A 58 38.20 1.44 -26.12
C LYS A 58 38.81 0.73 -27.33
N PRO A 59 40.14 0.65 -27.44
CA PRO A 59 40.80 0.01 -28.58
C PRO A 59 40.39 -1.46 -28.76
N ASN A 60 39.98 -2.14 -27.69
CA ASN A 60 39.52 -3.53 -27.71
C ASN A 60 38.01 -3.70 -27.98
N SER A 61 37.23 -2.62 -28.09
CA SER A 61 35.77 -2.66 -28.28
C SER A 61 35.35 -2.33 -29.71
N TYR A 62 35.98 -2.98 -30.70
CA TYR A 62 35.58 -2.91 -32.11
C TYR A 62 34.69 -4.11 -32.47
N THR A 63 33.88 -3.97 -33.53
CA THR A 63 33.00 -5.05 -34.01
C THR A 63 33.82 -6.16 -34.63
N LYS A 64 33.65 -7.40 -34.14
CA LYS A 64 34.26 -8.60 -34.72
C LYS A 64 33.29 -9.31 -35.67
N ALA A 65 33.82 -10.10 -36.59
CA ALA A 65 33.02 -10.99 -37.44
C ALA A 65 32.13 -11.90 -36.57
N HIS A 66 30.86 -12.06 -36.96
CA HIS A 66 29.85 -12.83 -36.23
C HIS A 66 29.61 -12.40 -34.76
N GLY A 67 30.12 -11.23 -34.32
CA GLY A 67 30.06 -10.80 -32.92
C GLY A 67 28.67 -10.42 -32.40
N LYS A 68 27.68 -10.26 -33.28
CA LYS A 68 26.28 -9.97 -32.95
C LYS A 68 25.32 -11.07 -33.41
N GLU A 69 25.84 -12.16 -33.96
CA GLU A 69 24.99 -13.24 -34.44
C GLU A 69 24.49 -14.07 -33.25
N PRO A 70 23.18 -14.39 -33.21
CA PRO A 70 22.63 -15.22 -32.15
C PRO A 70 23.13 -16.66 -32.32
N ILE A 71 23.79 -17.18 -31.29
CA ILE A 71 24.22 -18.58 -31.25
C ILE A 71 22.99 -19.43 -30.93
N LEU A 72 22.53 -20.22 -31.91
CA LEU A 72 21.43 -21.15 -31.71
C LEU A 72 21.96 -22.41 -31.00
N PRO A 73 21.27 -22.90 -29.95
CA PRO A 73 21.62 -24.17 -29.32
C PRO A 73 21.29 -25.35 -30.24
N GLU A 74 21.91 -26.50 -29.98
CA GLU A 74 21.59 -27.73 -30.70
C GLU A 74 20.12 -28.14 -30.54
N PRO A 75 19.49 -28.68 -31.59
CA PRO A 75 18.07 -29.01 -31.57
C PRO A 75 17.79 -30.16 -30.59
N THR A 76 17.17 -29.82 -29.46
CA THR A 76 16.75 -30.78 -28.43
C THR A 76 15.23 -30.86 -28.35
N ARG A 77 14.72 -31.98 -27.79
CA ARG A 77 13.28 -32.11 -27.53
C ARG A 77 12.87 -31.08 -26.46
N PRO A 78 11.72 -30.40 -26.61
CA PRO A 78 11.27 -29.43 -25.61
C PRO A 78 10.97 -30.11 -24.27
N THR A 79 11.26 -29.41 -23.17
CA THR A 79 11.01 -29.89 -21.79
C THR A 79 9.52 -30.15 -21.56
N ASN A 80 8.67 -29.22 -21.99
CA ASN A 80 7.22 -29.34 -21.87
C ASN A 80 6.64 -29.93 -23.16
N ARG A 81 6.27 -31.22 -23.10
CA ARG A 81 5.61 -31.89 -24.22
C ARG A 81 4.14 -31.49 -24.27
N LYS A 82 3.62 -31.28 -25.47
CA LYS A 82 2.19 -31.02 -25.68
C LYS A 82 1.41 -32.32 -25.49
N GLU A 83 0.48 -32.33 -24.55
CA GLU A 83 -0.44 -33.44 -24.35
C GLU A 83 -1.46 -33.49 -25.50
N LYS A 84 -1.73 -34.69 -26.01
CA LYS A 84 -2.74 -34.91 -27.06
C LYS A 84 -4.07 -35.22 -26.38
N SER A 85 -4.90 -34.20 -26.20
CA SER A 85 -6.24 -34.35 -25.61
C SER A 85 -7.21 -35.13 -26.51
N LYS A 86 -7.06 -35.04 -27.83
CA LYS A 86 -7.90 -35.77 -28.78
C LYS A 86 -7.34 -37.17 -29.02
N PRO A 87 -8.18 -38.22 -29.02
CA PRO A 87 -7.74 -39.56 -29.43
C PRO A 87 -7.27 -39.53 -30.88
N PRO A 88 -6.37 -40.45 -31.28
CA PRO A 88 -5.98 -40.60 -32.67
C PRO A 88 -7.21 -40.96 -33.53
N VAL A 89 -7.18 -40.53 -34.79
CA VAL A 89 -8.22 -40.87 -35.76
C VAL A 89 -8.22 -42.40 -35.97
N PRO A 90 -9.39 -43.05 -36.04
CA PRO A 90 -9.48 -44.47 -36.35
C PRO A 90 -8.73 -44.81 -37.65
N THR A 91 -8.03 -45.93 -37.65
CA THR A 91 -7.31 -46.40 -38.83
C THR A 91 -8.24 -47.14 -39.79
N THR A 92 -7.84 -47.30 -41.06
CA THR A 92 -8.66 -48.01 -42.06
C THR A 92 -9.02 -49.45 -41.67
N LYS A 93 -8.26 -50.08 -40.76
CA LYS A 93 -8.52 -51.43 -40.26
C LYS A 93 -9.51 -51.46 -39.09
N ASP A 94 -9.74 -50.33 -38.44
CA ASP A 94 -10.67 -50.21 -37.31
C ASP A 94 -12.10 -50.17 -37.87
N LYS A 95 -12.78 -51.31 -37.80
CA LYS A 95 -14.19 -51.39 -38.18
C LYS A 95 -15.04 -50.80 -37.05
N PRO A 96 -15.97 -49.87 -37.34
CA PRO A 96 -16.93 -49.44 -36.33
C PRO A 96 -17.75 -50.63 -35.85
N ILE A 97 -18.38 -50.52 -34.69
CA ILE A 97 -19.30 -51.56 -34.19
C ILE A 97 -20.46 -51.67 -35.19
N MET A 98 -20.39 -52.67 -36.06
CA MET A 98 -21.39 -52.95 -37.07
C MET A 98 -22.54 -53.73 -36.42
N GLY A 99 -23.79 -53.43 -36.81
CA GLY A 99 -24.96 -54.15 -36.29
C GLY A 99 -25.66 -53.51 -35.09
N LEU A 100 -25.38 -52.24 -34.78
CA LEU A 100 -26.25 -51.40 -33.92
C LEU A 100 -27.58 -51.09 -34.64
N CYS A 101 -28.37 -52.12 -34.89
CA CYS A 101 -29.76 -51.97 -35.31
C CYS A 101 -30.59 -51.90 -34.03
N SER A 102 -31.04 -50.71 -33.65
CA SER A 102 -32.00 -50.60 -32.55
C SER A 102 -33.32 -51.22 -33.00
N GLU A 103 -33.91 -52.12 -32.21
CA GLU A 103 -35.31 -52.59 -32.38
C GLU A 103 -36.34 -51.49 -32.07
N LYS A 104 -35.88 -50.24 -31.91
CA LYS A 104 -36.72 -49.08 -31.60
C LYS A 104 -37.64 -48.80 -32.78
N ASN A 105 -38.95 -48.92 -32.56
CA ASN A 105 -39.95 -48.51 -33.53
C ASN A 105 -40.10 -46.98 -33.50
N PHE A 106 -39.36 -46.31 -34.38
CA PHE A 106 -39.32 -44.85 -34.49
C PHE A 106 -40.71 -44.21 -34.70
N ILE A 107 -41.64 -44.91 -35.34
CA ILE A 107 -43.01 -44.40 -35.56
C ILE A 107 -43.72 -44.25 -34.20
N THR A 108 -43.70 -45.31 -33.40
CA THR A 108 -44.35 -45.31 -32.08
C THR A 108 -43.65 -44.37 -31.10
N THR A 109 -42.32 -44.32 -31.11
CA THR A 109 -41.57 -43.50 -30.16
C THR A 109 -41.66 -42.01 -30.46
N ASN A 110 -41.63 -41.62 -31.74
CA ASN A 110 -41.81 -40.23 -32.14
C ASN A 110 -43.23 -39.75 -31.84
N ALA A 111 -44.23 -40.65 -32.01
CA ALA A 111 -45.61 -40.36 -31.65
C ALA A 111 -45.75 -40.11 -30.13
N VAL A 112 -45.21 -41.01 -29.30
CA VAL A 112 -45.24 -40.85 -27.84
C VAL A 112 -44.47 -39.61 -27.39
N GLU A 113 -43.29 -39.35 -27.96
CA GLU A 113 -42.46 -38.18 -27.64
C GLU A 113 -43.19 -36.87 -27.95
N ASN A 114 -43.83 -36.77 -29.11
CA ASN A 114 -44.62 -35.59 -29.47
C ASN A 114 -45.83 -35.42 -28.55
N ILE A 115 -46.55 -36.51 -28.22
CA ILE A 115 -47.72 -36.46 -27.33
C ILE A 115 -47.35 -36.02 -25.92
N LEU A 116 -46.21 -36.49 -25.40
CA LEU A 116 -45.75 -36.17 -24.05
C LEU A 116 -44.97 -34.85 -23.98
N SER A 117 -44.56 -34.30 -25.13
CA SER A 117 -43.81 -33.05 -25.17
C SER A 117 -44.65 -31.88 -24.66
N LYS A 118 -44.07 -31.10 -23.74
CA LYS A 118 -44.67 -29.85 -23.30
C LYS A 118 -44.33 -28.74 -24.30
N PRO A 119 -45.26 -27.81 -24.61
CA PRO A 119 -44.98 -26.70 -25.50
C PRO A 119 -43.86 -25.82 -24.92
N GLN A 120 -42.76 -25.64 -25.67
CA GLN A 120 -41.56 -24.97 -25.19
C GLN A 120 -41.64 -23.43 -25.23
N LYS A 121 -42.40 -22.88 -26.19
CA LYS A 121 -42.50 -21.43 -26.44
C LYS A 121 -43.91 -20.96 -26.15
N VAL A 122 -44.24 -20.87 -24.87
CA VAL A 122 -45.43 -20.12 -24.44
C VAL A 122 -44.99 -18.67 -24.30
N PRO A 123 -45.69 -17.69 -24.92
CA PRO A 123 -45.44 -16.28 -24.67
C PRO A 123 -45.48 -16.01 -23.16
N LEU A 124 -44.34 -15.62 -22.59
CA LEU A 124 -44.26 -15.25 -21.18
C LEU A 124 -44.92 -13.88 -21.04
N GLU A 125 -45.95 -13.79 -20.21
CA GLU A 125 -46.51 -12.49 -19.84
C GLU A 125 -45.45 -11.62 -19.16
N GLU A 126 -45.47 -10.32 -19.43
CA GLU A 126 -44.56 -9.38 -18.81
C GLU A 126 -44.70 -9.43 -17.27
N PRO A 127 -43.59 -9.54 -16.51
CA PRO A 127 -43.67 -9.69 -15.08
C PRO A 127 -44.26 -8.44 -14.42
N ARG A 128 -45.36 -8.61 -13.68
CA ARG A 128 -45.97 -7.53 -12.90
C ARG A 128 -45.09 -7.20 -11.68
N PHE A 129 -44.32 -6.11 -11.78
CA PHE A 129 -43.41 -5.67 -10.70
C PHE A 129 -44.12 -5.30 -9.38
N THR A 130 -45.43 -5.03 -9.43
CA THR A 130 -46.27 -4.79 -8.25
C THR A 130 -46.53 -6.06 -7.44
N GLN A 131 -46.46 -7.24 -8.07
CA GLN A 131 -46.75 -8.54 -7.44
C GLN A 131 -45.51 -9.20 -6.84
N ARG A 132 -44.41 -8.45 -6.68
CA ARG A 132 -43.19 -8.97 -6.04
C ARG A 132 -43.49 -9.30 -4.57
N LYS A 133 -43.04 -10.47 -4.10
CA LYS A 133 -43.24 -10.94 -2.71
C LYS A 133 -42.70 -9.97 -1.63
N THR A 134 -41.75 -9.14 -2.01
CA THR A 134 -41.07 -8.15 -1.16
C THR A 134 -41.50 -6.72 -1.42
N PHE A 135 -42.51 -6.50 -2.28
CA PHE A 135 -43.05 -5.16 -2.52
C PHE A 135 -43.55 -4.54 -1.21
N GLY A 136 -43.15 -3.30 -0.92
CA GLY A 136 -43.46 -2.62 0.33
C GLY A 136 -42.72 -3.09 1.58
N LYS A 137 -41.85 -4.12 1.49
CA LYS A 137 -41.03 -4.60 2.62
C LYS A 137 -39.62 -4.04 2.53
N VAL A 138 -39.08 -3.59 3.67
CA VAL A 138 -37.68 -3.17 3.77
C VAL A 138 -36.77 -4.41 3.63
N PRO A 139 -35.81 -4.41 2.69
CA PRO A 139 -34.86 -5.50 2.53
C PRO A 139 -34.03 -5.79 3.79
N THR A 140 -33.71 -7.06 4.02
CA THR A 140 -32.97 -7.54 5.19
C THR A 140 -31.59 -6.91 5.32
N TYR A 141 -30.88 -6.71 4.20
CA TYR A 141 -29.54 -6.13 4.19
C TYR A 141 -29.51 -4.69 4.74
N LEU A 142 -30.57 -3.89 4.54
CA LEU A 142 -30.63 -2.53 5.08
C LEU A 142 -30.68 -2.51 6.61
N LYS A 143 -31.31 -3.52 7.23
CA LYS A 143 -31.32 -3.66 8.69
C LYS A 143 -29.91 -3.98 9.21
N GLN A 144 -29.17 -4.84 8.51
CA GLN A 144 -27.78 -5.18 8.85
C GLN A 144 -26.85 -3.97 8.72
N ILE A 145 -27.01 -3.18 7.64
CA ILE A 145 -26.22 -1.95 7.44
C ILE A 145 -26.50 -0.94 8.55
N LYS A 146 -27.77 -0.71 8.91
CA LYS A 146 -28.12 0.18 10.02
C LYS A 146 -27.52 -0.28 11.35
N ALA A 147 -27.56 -1.58 11.64
CA ALA A 147 -26.96 -2.13 12.85
C ALA A 147 -25.43 -1.91 12.88
N ARG A 148 -24.76 -2.14 11.75
CA ARG A 148 -23.31 -1.89 11.62
C ARG A 148 -22.94 -0.42 11.84
N ILE A 149 -23.65 0.50 11.19
CA ILE A 149 -23.44 1.94 11.34
C ILE A 149 -23.67 2.37 12.80
N SER A 150 -24.71 1.82 13.45
CA SER A 150 -24.98 2.11 14.85
C SER A 150 -23.84 1.68 15.77
N GLN A 151 -23.31 0.46 15.57
CA GLN A 151 -22.18 -0.06 16.35
C GLN A 151 -20.90 0.75 16.12
N GLU A 152 -20.63 1.14 14.88
CA GLU A 152 -19.47 1.96 14.54
C GLU A 152 -19.57 3.35 15.17
N ASN A 153 -20.74 3.98 15.12
CA ASN A 153 -20.97 5.27 15.76
C ASN A 153 -20.80 5.20 17.28
N GLU A 154 -21.25 4.12 17.91
CA GLU A 154 -21.08 3.91 19.35
C GLU A 154 -19.60 3.73 19.72
N TYR A 155 -18.85 2.94 18.94
CA TYR A 155 -17.41 2.79 19.10
C TYR A 155 -16.67 4.12 18.96
N VAL A 156 -16.99 4.91 17.95
CA VAL A 156 -16.39 6.24 17.73
C VAL A 156 -16.70 7.18 18.90
N ARG A 157 -17.93 7.17 19.43
CA ARG A 157 -18.30 7.97 20.60
C ARG A 157 -17.48 7.59 21.83
N GLN A 158 -17.38 6.29 22.14
CA GLN A 158 -16.59 5.80 23.27
C GLN A 158 -15.11 6.17 23.13
N TYR A 159 -14.56 6.10 21.91
CA TYR A 159 -13.17 6.48 21.64
C TYR A 159 -12.92 7.98 21.86
N ILE A 160 -13.85 8.84 21.43
CA ILE A 160 -13.77 10.28 21.65
C ILE A 160 -13.86 10.58 23.15
N GLU A 161 -14.81 9.98 23.87
CA GLU A 161 -14.95 10.18 25.33
C GLU A 161 -13.69 9.74 26.10
N GLN A 162 -13.09 8.59 25.75
CA GLN A 162 -11.83 8.16 26.36
C GLN A 162 -10.68 9.11 26.07
N ARG A 163 -10.60 9.62 24.84
CA ARG A 163 -9.59 10.61 24.45
C ARG A 163 -9.77 11.93 25.19
N ASP A 164 -10.99 12.42 25.34
CA ASP A 164 -11.29 13.66 26.05
C ASP A 164 -10.99 13.51 27.55
N MET A 165 -11.26 12.35 28.14
CA MET A 165 -10.89 12.03 29.53
C MET A 165 -9.36 11.98 29.74
N GLN A 166 -8.60 11.45 28.78
CA GLN A 166 -7.13 11.44 28.84
C GLN A 166 -6.53 12.82 28.54
N GLY A 167 -7.10 13.56 27.58
CA GLY A 167 -6.70 14.93 27.23
C GLY A 167 -7.03 15.97 28.30
N SER A 168 -7.94 15.67 29.22
CA SER A 168 -8.18 16.52 30.40
C SER A 168 -7.03 16.47 31.42
N GLN A 169 -6.04 15.56 31.28
CA GLN A 169 -4.83 15.58 32.12
C GLN A 169 -3.75 16.55 31.63
N THR A 170 -3.81 17.01 30.37
CA THR A 170 -3.00 18.16 29.93
C THR A 170 -3.65 19.43 30.47
N THR A 171 -3.17 19.90 31.62
CA THR A 171 -3.58 21.16 32.24
C THR A 171 -3.14 22.32 31.36
N ALA A 172 -4.02 22.76 30.48
CA ALA A 172 -3.77 23.91 29.62
C ALA A 172 -3.86 25.18 30.48
N GLN A 173 -2.72 25.74 30.89
CA GLN A 173 -2.65 26.92 31.74
C GLN A 173 -2.58 28.18 30.86
N GLN A 174 -3.41 29.18 31.16
CA GLN A 174 -3.33 30.49 30.51
C GLN A 174 -2.07 31.22 30.97
N MET A 175 -1.23 31.66 30.02
CA MET A 175 -0.05 32.46 30.35
C MET A 175 -0.48 33.86 30.86
N PRO A 176 0.03 34.32 32.00
CA PRO A 176 -0.26 35.67 32.49
C PRO A 176 0.29 36.74 31.53
N GLU A 177 -0.37 37.90 31.48
CA GLU A 177 -0.02 38.95 30.52
C GLU A 177 1.37 39.56 30.76
N GLU A 178 1.86 39.51 32.00
CA GLU A 178 3.18 40.01 32.38
C GLU A 178 4.31 39.16 31.78
N GLU A 179 4.22 37.83 31.92
CA GLU A 179 5.16 36.88 31.30
C GLU A 179 5.13 36.99 29.77
N ARG A 180 3.94 37.20 29.19
CA ARG A 180 3.81 37.44 27.73
C ARG A 180 4.59 38.68 27.28
N ARG A 181 4.50 39.78 28.04
CA ARG A 181 5.19 41.02 27.73
C ARG A 181 6.70 40.88 27.84
N GLU A 182 7.17 40.21 28.89
CA GLU A 182 8.60 39.91 29.09
C GLU A 182 9.13 39.04 27.94
N LEU A 183 8.40 37.99 27.56
CA LEU A 183 8.77 37.14 26.43
C LEU A 183 8.83 37.91 25.11
N LEU A 184 7.88 38.81 24.86
CA LEU A 184 7.88 39.68 23.69
C LEU A 184 9.08 40.63 23.68
N ASP A 185 9.48 41.16 24.83
CA ASP A 185 10.65 42.03 24.94
C ASP A 185 11.94 41.24 24.64
N HIS A 186 12.06 40.04 25.21
CA HIS A 186 13.17 39.13 24.93
C HIS A 186 13.25 38.70 23.45
N LEU A 187 12.10 38.48 22.79
CA LEU A 187 12.08 38.18 21.35
C LEU A 187 12.51 39.38 20.52
N LYS A 188 12.14 40.61 20.93
CA LYS A 188 12.56 41.84 20.26
C LYS A 188 14.05 42.13 20.43
N THR A 189 14.62 41.92 21.62
CA THR A 189 16.07 42.06 21.84
C THR A 189 16.84 41.04 21.00
N LYS A 190 16.39 39.78 20.99
CA LYS A 190 16.97 38.73 20.13
C LYS A 190 16.86 39.09 18.64
N TRP A 191 15.74 39.64 18.20
CA TRP A 191 15.58 40.13 16.82
C TRP A 191 16.59 41.24 16.51
N GLN A 192 16.77 42.21 17.41
CA GLN A 192 17.76 43.29 17.24
C GLN A 192 19.18 42.74 17.15
N GLU A 193 19.55 41.76 17.96
CA GLU A 193 20.87 41.12 17.91
C GLU A 193 21.11 40.42 16.57
N VAL A 194 20.17 39.57 16.13
CA VAL A 194 20.28 38.83 14.87
C VAL A 194 20.27 39.79 13.67
N ASN A 195 19.41 40.80 13.69
CA ASN A 195 19.34 41.82 12.64
C ASN A 195 20.62 42.68 12.60
N SER A 196 21.17 43.06 13.76
CA SER A 196 22.45 43.75 13.83
C SER A 196 23.57 42.89 13.24
N ALA A 197 23.60 41.59 13.53
CA ALA A 197 24.57 40.65 12.98
C ALA A 197 24.40 40.47 11.46
N TYR A 198 23.16 40.46 10.97
CA TYR A 198 22.84 40.43 9.55
C TYR A 198 23.32 41.70 8.83
N GLN A 199 23.14 42.88 9.42
CA GLN A 199 23.52 44.16 8.80
C GLN A 199 25.02 44.49 8.91
N THR A 200 25.65 44.20 10.06
CA THR A 200 27.05 44.60 10.32
C THR A 200 28.08 43.51 10.01
N LYS A 201 27.77 42.25 10.33
CA LYS A 201 28.74 41.13 10.19
C LYS A 201 28.63 40.44 8.84
N MET A 202 27.60 40.74 8.05
CA MET A 202 27.47 40.19 6.71
C MET A 202 28.12 41.11 5.68
N SER A 203 28.98 40.52 4.83
CA SER A 203 29.62 41.24 3.74
C SER A 203 28.63 41.49 2.61
N PHE A 204 28.68 42.68 2.00
CA PHE A 204 27.88 43.02 0.82
C PHE A 204 28.10 42.05 -0.35
N VAL A 205 29.30 41.48 -0.48
CA VAL A 205 29.65 40.54 -1.55
C VAL A 205 29.65 39.09 -1.03
N LEU A 206 28.77 38.27 -1.59
CA LEU A 206 28.45 36.90 -1.17
C LEU A 206 29.08 35.83 -2.08
N ASP A 207 30.38 35.93 -2.33
CA ASP A 207 31.06 35.08 -3.32
C ASP A 207 31.34 33.64 -2.87
N THR A 208 31.38 33.39 -1.55
CA THR A 208 31.69 32.06 -1.02
C THR A 208 30.43 31.34 -0.55
N PRO A 209 30.31 30.01 -0.75
CA PRO A 209 29.14 29.25 -0.33
C PRO A 209 28.89 29.34 1.17
N ALA A 210 29.94 29.44 1.98
CA ALA A 210 29.84 29.63 3.43
C ALA A 210 29.15 30.96 3.81
N LYS A 211 29.42 32.05 3.07
CA LYS A 211 28.74 33.35 3.29
C LYS A 211 27.26 33.25 2.95
N LYS A 212 26.90 32.53 1.87
CA LYS A 212 25.51 32.30 1.48
C LYS A 212 24.74 31.46 2.51
N MET A 213 25.35 30.40 3.04
CA MET A 213 24.71 29.59 4.10
C MET A 213 24.53 30.39 5.40
N ARG A 214 25.52 31.22 5.77
CA ARG A 214 25.40 32.10 6.94
C ARG A 214 24.28 33.12 6.77
N LYS A 215 24.12 33.69 5.58
CA LYS A 215 23.00 34.57 5.22
C LYS A 215 21.66 33.86 5.42
N GLU A 216 21.50 32.71 4.77
CA GLU A 216 20.27 31.92 4.80
C GLU A 216 19.90 31.52 6.23
N SER A 217 20.89 31.17 7.06
CA SER A 217 20.67 30.88 8.49
C SER A 217 20.15 32.10 9.26
N LEU A 218 20.68 33.30 9.00
CA LEU A 218 20.23 34.53 9.67
C LEU A 218 18.83 34.94 9.18
N GLU A 219 18.56 34.85 7.87
CA GLU A 219 17.24 35.11 7.30
C GLU A 219 16.18 34.14 7.86
N ARG A 220 16.53 32.85 8.01
CA ARG A 220 15.64 31.85 8.61
C ARG A 220 15.33 32.15 10.07
N GLN A 221 16.33 32.55 10.86
CA GLN A 221 16.14 32.92 12.26
C GLN A 221 15.29 34.19 12.41
N LEU A 222 15.49 35.18 11.54
CA LEU A 222 14.66 36.39 11.51
C LEU A 222 13.20 36.06 11.20
N ALA A 223 12.95 35.24 10.17
CA ALA A 223 11.59 34.84 9.79
C ALA A 223 10.88 34.04 10.89
N GLU A 224 11.61 33.19 11.63
CA GLU A 224 11.07 32.45 12.78
C GLU A 224 10.68 33.40 13.92
N ILE A 225 11.59 34.31 14.30
CA ILE A 225 11.32 35.29 15.37
C ILE A 225 10.16 36.23 14.99
N GLU A 226 10.07 36.65 13.74
CA GLU A 226 8.96 37.48 13.25
C GLU A 226 7.61 36.77 13.35
N LYS A 227 7.57 35.48 12.98
CA LYS A 227 6.37 34.66 13.10
C LYS A 227 5.95 34.47 14.57
N ASP A 228 6.91 34.27 15.47
CA ASP A 228 6.65 34.11 16.90
C ASP A 228 6.13 35.41 17.53
N ILE A 229 6.69 36.55 17.13
CA ILE A 229 6.21 37.87 17.54
C ILE A 229 4.79 38.12 16.99
N GLU A 230 4.51 37.75 15.74
CA GLU A 230 3.17 37.87 15.15
C GLU A 230 2.14 37.04 15.92
N LEU A 231 2.49 35.79 16.27
CA LEU A 231 1.63 34.89 17.02
C LEU A 231 1.32 35.44 18.42
N LEU A 232 2.33 35.89 19.15
CA LEU A 232 2.19 36.43 20.51
C LEU A 232 1.56 37.83 20.58
N SER A 233 1.65 38.61 19.50
CA SER A 233 1.04 39.95 19.41
C SER A 233 -0.44 39.89 18.97
N ARG A 234 -0.82 38.92 18.12
CA ARG A 234 -2.19 38.75 17.63
C ARG A 234 -3.13 38.08 18.63
N GLY A 235 -2.63 37.17 19.47
CA GLY A 235 -3.45 36.46 20.47
C GLY A 235 -3.63 37.26 21.76
N SER A 236 -4.87 37.54 22.16
CA SER A 236 -5.20 38.05 23.51
C SER A 236 -5.09 36.99 24.61
N THR A 237 -5.08 35.70 24.22
CA THR A 237 -5.07 34.56 25.14
C THR A 237 -4.17 33.48 24.56
N VAL A 238 -3.02 33.25 25.20
CA VAL A 238 -2.05 32.21 24.82
C VAL A 238 -2.11 31.13 25.89
N VAL A 239 -2.35 29.89 25.46
CA VAL A 239 -2.48 28.73 26.35
C VAL A 239 -1.21 27.91 26.24
N ILE A 240 -0.57 27.66 27.38
CA ILE A 240 0.60 26.80 27.48
C ILE A 240 0.10 25.39 27.74
N VAL A 241 0.43 24.48 26.84
CA VAL A 241 0.25 23.04 27.05
C VAL A 241 1.55 22.54 27.66
N THR A 242 1.54 22.29 28.97
CA THR A 242 2.67 21.65 29.65
C THR A 242 2.55 20.14 29.45
N ASP A 243 3.35 19.60 28.54
CA ASP A 243 3.58 18.15 28.48
C ASP A 243 4.56 17.79 29.62
N PHE A 244 4.10 16.97 30.57
CA PHE A 244 4.96 16.32 31.59
C PHE A 244 5.58 15.04 31.03
#